data_AF-A0A6N9NYC7-F1
#
_entry.id   AF-A0A6N9NYC7-F1
#
_cell.length_a   1.000
_cell.length_b   1.000
_cell.length_c   1.000
_cell.angle_alpha   90.00
_cell.angle_beta   90.00
_cell.angle_gamma   90.00
#
_symmetry.space_group_name_H-M   'P 1'
#
loop_
_entity.id
_entity.type
_entity.pdbx_description
1 polymer ?
#
loop_
_entity_poly.entity_id
_entity_poly.type
_entity_poly.pdbx_seq_one_letter_code
_entity_poly.pdbx_strand_id
1 'polypeptide(L)'
;MYRGSRCSVYRDRVGVDFDPQTNAETLVTLEEDKLRETLIEYFCQWASCGDSYIFDLTRVKEAFAIGTMSFDDFVEWDESRVAELVDEFIAWLKEPAQKQKG
;
A
#
# COMPACT_ATOMS: atom_id res chain seq x y z
N MET A 1 0.44 -7.15 -34.50
CA MET A 1 -0.87 -6.46 -34.35
C MET A 1 -1.54 -7.01 -33.10
N TYR A 2 -1.49 -6.29 -31.98
CA TYR A 2 -2.21 -6.68 -30.76
C TYR A 2 -3.68 -6.26 -30.93
N ARG A 3 -4.60 -7.23 -30.93
CA ARG A 3 -6.04 -6.97 -30.97
C ARG A 3 -6.44 -6.33 -29.64
N GLY A 4 -6.97 -5.11 -29.71
CA GLY A 4 -7.39 -4.31 -28.57
C GLY A 4 -8.21 -5.10 -27.56
N SER A 5 -7.78 -5.03 -26.31
CA SER A 5 -8.49 -5.56 -25.15
C SER A 5 -9.89 -4.95 -25.10
N ARG A 6 -10.88 -5.74 -24.68
CA ARG A 6 -12.33 -5.38 -24.60
C ARG A 6 -12.63 -4.02 -23.93
N CYS A 7 -11.69 -3.46 -23.19
CA CYS A 7 -11.76 -2.11 -22.62
C CYS A 7 -11.81 -1.00 -23.68
N SER A 8 -11.20 -1.14 -24.87
CA SER A 8 -11.19 -0.07 -25.88
C SER A 8 -12.59 0.21 -26.47
N VAL A 9 -13.37 -0.84 -26.70
CA VAL A 9 -14.72 -0.73 -27.27
C VAL A 9 -15.71 -0.11 -26.28
N TYR A 10 -15.49 -0.31 -24.97
CA TYR A 10 -16.28 0.35 -23.94
C TYR A 10 -15.93 1.84 -23.83
N ARG A 11 -14.64 2.20 -23.96
CA ARG A 11 -14.10 3.57 -23.88
C ARG A 11 -14.70 4.53 -24.91
N ASP A 12 -14.80 4.13 -26.18
CA ASP A 12 -15.40 4.96 -27.23
C ASP A 12 -16.90 5.21 -27.01
N ARG A 13 -17.59 4.30 -26.33
CA ARG A 13 -19.04 4.32 -26.18
C ARG A 13 -19.54 5.30 -25.12
N VAL A 14 -18.70 5.62 -24.14
CA VAL A 14 -19.07 6.46 -22.98
C VAL A 14 -18.57 7.91 -23.08
N GLY A 15 -17.82 8.27 -24.12
CA GLY A 15 -17.43 9.67 -24.38
C GLY A 15 -16.62 10.32 -23.27
N VAL A 16 -15.87 9.52 -22.50
CA VAL A 16 -15.06 10.01 -21.38
C VAL A 16 -13.62 10.08 -21.87
N ASP A 17 -13.15 11.30 -22.18
CA ASP A 17 -11.72 11.61 -22.29
C ASP A 17 -11.12 11.51 -20.88
N PHE A 18 -10.96 10.28 -20.41
CA PHE A 18 -10.19 9.99 -19.21
C PHE A 18 -8.79 9.67 -19.70
N ASP A 19 -7.84 10.59 -19.51
CA ASP A 19 -6.42 10.25 -19.56
C ASP A 19 -6.22 9.17 -18.49
N PRO A 20 -5.99 7.90 -18.86
CA PRO A 20 -5.94 6.84 -17.88
C PRO A 20 -4.58 6.94 -17.19
N GLN A 21 -4.46 7.86 -16.24
CA GLN A 21 -3.35 7.84 -15.31
C GLN A 21 -3.29 6.43 -14.73
N THR A 22 -2.16 5.79 -14.96
CA THR A 22 -1.83 4.54 -14.30
C THR A 22 -1.73 4.80 -12.80
N ASN A 23 -1.96 3.77 -11.97
CA ASN A 23 -1.78 3.92 -10.52
C ASN A 23 -0.39 4.49 -10.18
N ALA A 24 0.64 4.14 -10.96
CA ALA A 24 1.98 4.69 -10.81
C ALA A 24 2.05 6.20 -11.07
N GLU A 25 1.40 6.69 -12.13
CA GLU A 25 1.33 8.13 -12.43
C GLU A 25 0.52 8.88 -11.38
N THR A 26 -0.57 8.29 -10.88
CA THR A 26 -1.36 8.89 -9.78
C THR A 26 -0.50 9.01 -8.51
N LEU A 27 0.23 7.97 -8.13
CA LEU A 27 1.08 7.98 -6.93
C LEU A 27 2.14 9.10 -6.96
N VAL A 28 2.63 9.50 -8.14
CA VAL A 28 3.68 10.52 -8.26
C VAL A 28 3.14 11.93 -8.55
N THR A 29 1.90 12.06 -9.02
CA THR A 29 1.32 13.36 -9.41
C THR A 29 0.32 13.92 -8.41
N LEU A 30 -0.21 13.09 -7.50
CA LEU A 30 -1.16 13.55 -6.50
C LEU A 30 -0.49 14.47 -5.46
N GLU A 31 -1.23 15.48 -5.02
CA GLU A 31 -0.88 16.29 -3.84
C GLU A 31 -0.61 15.37 -2.64
N GLU A 32 0.45 15.66 -1.89
CA GLU A 32 0.96 14.80 -0.83
C GLU A 32 -0.08 14.49 0.25
N ASP A 33 -0.82 15.50 0.71
CA ASP A 33 -1.85 15.32 1.73
C ASP A 33 -2.96 14.38 1.24
N LYS A 34 -3.36 14.55 -0.01
CA LYS A 34 -4.38 13.71 -0.64
C LYS A 34 -3.87 12.29 -0.87
N LEU A 35 -2.58 12.13 -1.16
CA LEU A 35 -1.95 10.83 -1.39
C LEU A 35 -1.91 10.06 -0.09
N ARG A 36 -1.48 10.73 0.98
CA ARG A 36 -1.44 10.22 2.33
C ARG A 36 -2.83 9.76 2.79
N GLU A 37 -3.84 10.61 2.65
CA GLU A 37 -5.22 10.27 3.00
C GLU A 37 -5.73 9.04 2.24
N THR A 38 -5.54 9.03 0.92
CA THR A 38 -5.99 7.92 0.05
C THR A 38 -5.30 6.60 0.43
N LEU A 39 -4.00 6.65 0.71
CA LEU A 39 -3.23 5.46 1.09
C LEU A 39 -3.62 4.96 2.48
N ILE A 40 -3.82 5.84 3.46
CA ILE A 40 -4.30 5.44 4.80
C ILE A 40 -5.65 4.76 4.69
N GLU A 41 -6.60 5.33 3.96
CA GLU A 41 -7.92 4.72 3.78
C GLU A 41 -7.79 3.32 3.15
N TYR A 42 -7.01 3.20 2.08
CA TYR A 42 -6.76 1.93 1.42
C TYR A 42 -6.10 0.90 2.34
N PHE A 43 -5.04 1.26 3.06
CA PHE A 43 -4.30 0.34 3.90
C PHE A 43 -5.06 -0.01 5.18
N CYS A 44 -5.89 0.88 5.73
CA CYS A 44 -6.78 0.55 6.84
C CYS A 44 -7.83 -0.49 6.40
N GLN A 45 -8.44 -0.29 5.23
CA GLN A 45 -9.37 -1.28 4.66
C GLN A 45 -8.68 -2.61 4.37
N TRP A 46 -7.46 -2.58 3.86
CA TRP A 46 -6.66 -3.78 3.60
C TRP A 46 -6.26 -4.51 4.90
N ALA A 47 -5.78 -3.78 5.91
CA ALA A 47 -5.39 -4.33 7.21
C ALA A 47 -6.58 -4.93 7.96
N SER A 48 -7.77 -4.39 7.72
CA SER A 48 -9.05 -4.88 8.27
C SER A 48 -9.86 -5.72 7.28
N CYS A 49 -9.26 -6.21 6.19
CA CYS A 49 -10.01 -6.86 5.13
C CYS A 49 -10.44 -8.28 5.53
N GLY A 50 -11.73 -8.47 5.80
CA GLY A 50 -12.33 -9.80 6.03
C GLY A 50 -11.98 -10.38 7.40
N ASP A 51 -11.53 -11.64 7.43
CA ASP A 51 -11.17 -12.39 8.65
C ASP A 51 -9.64 -12.39 8.91
N SER A 52 -8.89 -11.53 8.22
CA SER A 52 -7.43 -11.42 8.43
C SER A 52 -7.09 -10.30 9.39
N TYR A 53 -6.22 -10.63 10.35
CA TYR A 53 -5.64 -9.71 11.31
C TYR A 53 -4.14 -9.56 11.03
N ILE A 54 -3.62 -8.36 11.20
CA ILE A 54 -2.19 -8.07 11.05
C ILE A 54 -1.65 -7.69 12.43
N PHE A 55 -0.54 -8.33 12.82
CA PHE A 55 0.10 -8.08 14.10
C PHE A 55 1.60 -7.86 13.90
N ASP A 56 2.15 -6.91 14.64
CA ASP A 56 3.58 -6.80 14.87
C ASP A 56 3.99 -7.74 15.99
N LEU A 57 5.05 -8.51 15.75
CA LEU A 57 5.72 -9.28 16.78
C LEU A 57 6.73 -8.37 17.51
N THR A 58 6.55 -8.21 18.81
CA THR A 58 7.42 -7.39 19.66
C THR A 58 8.63 -8.15 20.20
N ARG A 59 8.59 -9.49 20.11
CA ARG A 59 9.66 -10.39 20.57
C ARG A 59 10.63 -10.76 19.46
N VAL A 60 11.84 -11.18 19.83
CA VAL A 60 12.83 -11.73 18.89
C VAL A 60 12.35 -13.06 18.27
N LYS A 61 12.64 -13.27 16.99
CA LYS A 61 12.13 -14.41 16.20
C LYS A 61 12.59 -15.77 16.73
N GLU A 62 13.71 -15.82 17.43
CA GLU A 62 14.24 -17.03 18.05
C GLU A 62 13.27 -17.61 19.10
N ALA A 63 12.37 -16.79 19.65
CA ALA A 63 11.33 -17.22 20.60
C ALA A 63 10.38 -18.29 20.02
N PHE A 64 10.18 -18.32 18.69
CA PHE A 64 9.43 -19.40 18.03
C PHE A 64 10.13 -20.75 18.18
N ALA A 65 11.46 -20.78 18.05
CA ALA A 65 12.23 -22.02 18.06
C ALA A 65 12.34 -22.62 19.47
N ILE A 66 12.43 -21.77 20.49
CA ILE A 66 12.47 -22.20 21.90
C ILE A 66 11.08 -22.33 22.54
N GLY A 67 10.01 -22.00 21.79
CA GLY A 67 8.63 -22.17 22.23
C GLY A 67 8.19 -21.24 23.37
N THR A 68 8.83 -20.08 23.52
CA THR A 68 8.53 -19.12 24.62
C THR A 68 7.63 -17.98 24.17
N MET A 69 7.01 -18.09 22.99
CA MET A 69 6.15 -17.05 22.45
C MET A 69 4.72 -17.20 22.99
N SER A 70 4.10 -16.09 23.34
CA SER A 70 2.67 -16.03 23.69
C SER A 70 1.94 -15.02 22.81
N PHE A 71 0.60 -14.99 22.92
CA PHE A 71 -0.22 -13.99 22.23
C PHE A 71 0.07 -12.57 22.71
N ASP A 72 0.57 -12.38 23.93
CA ASP A 72 0.93 -11.07 24.46
C ASP A 72 2.17 -10.47 23.77
N ASP A 73 2.93 -11.28 23.02
CA ASP A 73 4.07 -10.80 22.23
C ASP A 73 3.62 -10.15 20.91
N PHE A 74 2.32 -10.17 20.59
CA PHE A 74 1.75 -9.61 19.36
C PHE A 74 0.92 -8.35 19.63
N VAL A 75 1.12 -7.33 18.80
CA VAL A 75 0.35 -6.08 18.85
C VAL A 75 -0.37 -5.90 17.52
N GLU A 76 -1.70 -5.79 17.57
CA GLU A 76 -2.52 -5.62 16.37
C GLU A 76 -2.22 -4.26 15.73
N TRP A 77 -2.22 -4.23 14.40
CA TRP A 77 -2.09 -2.97 13.67
C TRP A 77 -3.34 -2.12 13.89
N ASP A 78 -3.13 -0.90 14.34
CA ASP A 78 -4.15 0.13 14.42
C ASP A 78 -3.96 1.17 13.29
N GLU A 79 -4.83 2.17 13.25
CA GLU A 79 -4.73 3.27 12.30
C GLU A 79 -3.40 4.02 12.41
N SER A 80 -2.82 4.11 13.62
CA SER A 80 -1.53 4.76 13.86
C SER A 80 -0.41 4.00 13.14
N ARG A 81 -0.40 2.67 13.26
CA ARG A 81 0.61 1.82 12.62
C ARG A 81 0.48 1.86 11.10
N VAL A 82 -0.74 1.91 10.58
CA VAL A 82 -1.00 2.11 9.15
C VAL A 82 -0.49 3.47 8.68
N ALA A 83 -0.72 4.53 9.44
CA ALA A 83 -0.22 5.87 9.10
C ALA A 83 1.31 5.91 9.03
N GLU A 84 2.01 5.25 9.96
CA GLU A 84 3.47 5.11 9.92
C GLU A 84 3.94 4.41 8.63
N LEU A 85 3.30 3.31 8.25
CA LEU A 85 3.61 2.60 6.99
C LEU A 85 3.45 3.53 5.77
N VAL A 86 2.36 4.31 5.74
CA VAL A 86 2.09 5.24 4.64
C VAL A 86 3.15 6.34 4.58
N ASP A 87 3.53 6.89 5.73
CA ASP A 87 4.54 7.93 5.81
C ASP A 87 5.91 7.42 5.33
N GLU A 88 6.30 6.20 5.73
CA GLU A 88 7.51 5.53 5.23
C GLU A 88 7.45 5.25 3.72
N PHE A 89 6.29 4.80 3.22
CA PHE A 89 6.11 4.53 1.79
C PHE A 89 6.21 5.80 0.94
N ILE A 90 5.58 6.91 1.38
CA ILE A 90 5.67 8.21 0.68
C ILE A 90 7.10 8.73 0.71
N ALA A 91 7.80 8.59 1.84
CA ALA A 91 9.20 8.96 1.95
C ALA A 91 10.05 8.19 0.93
N TRP A 92 9.92 6.86 0.89
CA TRP A 92 10.60 5.99 -0.08
C TRP A 92 10.26 6.36 -1.53
N LEU A 93 8.99 6.62 -1.83
CA LEU A 93 8.52 6.98 -3.17
C LEU A 93 9.16 8.28 -3.67
N LYS A 94 9.43 9.21 -2.75
CA LYS A 94 10.04 10.53 -3.03
C LYS A 94 11.55 10.54 -2.92
N GLU A 95 12.19 9.46 -2.46
CA GLU A 95 13.64 9.39 -2.46
C GLU A 95 14.17 9.52 -3.90
N PRO A 96 15.04 10.50 -4.19
CA PRO A 96 15.65 10.60 -5.51
C PRO A 96 16.42 9.31 -5.79
N ALA A 97 16.28 8.76 -7.01
CA ALA A 97 16.82 7.48 -7.46
C ALA A 97 18.36 7.39 -7.48
N GLN A 98 19.04 7.63 -6.34
CA GLN A 98 20.49 7.73 -6.23
C GLN A 98 21.14 6.65 -5.34
N LYS A 99 20.42 5.63 -4.88
CA LYS A 99 21.03 4.53 -4.08
C LYS A 99 20.63 3.12 -4.52
N GLN A 100 20.67 2.83 -5.82
CA GLN A 100 20.74 1.45 -6.33
C GLN A 100 22.06 1.14 -7.05
N LYS A 101 23.14 1.84 -6.68
CA LYS A 101 24.51 1.47 -7.05
C LYS A 101 25.37 1.40 -5.78
N GLY A 102 25.56 0.18 -5.30
CA GLY A 102 26.43 -0.17 -4.18
C GLY A 102 26.42 -1.68 -4.01
#